data_AF-A0A2V5X214-F1
#
_entry.id   AF-A0A2V5X214-F1
#
_cell.length_a   1.000
_cell.length_b   1.000
_cell.length_c   1.000
_cell.angle_alpha   90.00
_cell.angle_beta   90.00
_cell.angle_gamma   90.00
#
_symmetry.space_group_name_H-M   'P 1'
#
loop_
_entity.id
_entity.type
_entity.pdbx_description
1 polymer ?
#
loop_
_entity_poly.entity_id
_entity_poly.type
_entity_poly.pdbx_seq_one_letter_code
_entity_poly.pdbx_strand_id
1 'polypeptide(L)'
;MKASLFTMIVTTMATGLAAAETVNFDDMKAGVPPPGWTAAQTGSGTAKWTIEKDDSAPSKPNVLKQSGQATFPVCFKNGTNIKDGFVEVKFKPIAGKEDEAGGVIWRLQDVNNYYIARANALENNVTIYHTIKGKRTEKKRTKMEVSSGAWHVLRVDFKSNHFTVTFDGRKAIEWDDDTFKAAGKVGVWTKADSVTEFDNFVYASK
;
A
#
# COMPACT_ATOMS: atom_id res chain seq x y z
N MET A 1 21.16 52.39 36.52
CA MET A 1 21.66 51.12 35.96
C MET A 1 20.52 50.49 35.16
N LYS A 2 20.78 50.16 33.89
CA LYS A 2 19.77 49.85 32.86
C LYS A 2 19.18 48.45 33.09
N ALA A 3 17.85 48.34 33.17
CA ALA A 3 17.15 47.06 33.17
C ALA A 3 16.99 46.58 31.73
N SER A 4 17.64 45.47 31.38
CA SER A 4 17.47 44.81 30.08
C SER A 4 16.18 43.99 30.07
N LEU A 5 15.23 44.39 29.23
CA LEU A 5 14.02 43.61 28.95
C LEU A 5 14.38 42.48 27.97
N PHE A 6 14.27 41.23 28.40
CA PHE A 6 14.37 40.06 27.51
C PHE A 6 13.02 39.85 26.82
N THR A 7 12.96 40.07 25.51
CA THR A 7 11.80 39.71 24.69
C THR A 7 11.89 38.22 24.36
N MET A 8 11.03 37.41 24.98
CA MET A 8 10.89 35.98 24.67
C MET A 8 10.01 35.84 23.44
N ILE A 9 10.59 35.49 22.29
CA ILE A 9 9.84 35.14 21.08
C ILE A 9 9.33 33.70 21.27
N VAL A 10 8.04 33.55 21.51
CA VAL A 10 7.37 32.24 21.51
C VAL A 10 6.98 31.93 20.07
N THR A 11 7.76 31.07 19.41
CA THR A 11 7.41 30.54 18.10
C THR A 11 6.42 29.40 18.29
N THR A 12 5.13 29.65 18.09
CA THR A 12 4.11 28.60 18.01
C THR A 12 4.33 27.79 16.74
N MET A 13 4.91 26.59 16.89
CA MET A 13 4.90 25.60 15.80
C MET A 13 3.48 25.08 15.62
N ALA A 14 2.80 25.53 14.57
CA ALA A 14 1.56 24.93 14.11
C ALA A 14 1.89 23.54 13.55
N THR A 15 1.55 22.48 14.29
CA THR A 15 1.56 21.12 13.75
C THR A 15 0.39 20.99 12.79
N GLY A 16 0.63 21.22 11.50
CA GLY A 16 -0.35 20.91 10.46
C GLY A 16 -0.59 19.40 10.43
N LEU A 17 -1.80 18.95 10.78
CA LEU A 17 -2.24 17.59 10.45
C LEU A 17 -2.22 17.46 8.93
N ALA A 18 -1.35 16.61 8.40
CA ALA A 18 -1.37 16.28 6.97
C ALA A 18 -2.73 15.61 6.67
N ALA A 19 -3.51 16.25 5.78
CA ALA A 19 -4.76 15.66 5.32
C ALA A 19 -4.47 14.37 4.56
N ALA A 20 -5.36 13.37 4.69
CA ALA A 20 -5.24 12.15 3.91
C ALA A 20 -5.42 12.45 2.41
N GLU A 21 -4.52 11.92 1.60
CA GLU A 21 -4.61 11.98 0.14
C GLU A 21 -5.32 10.73 -0.37
N THR A 22 -6.18 10.89 -1.37
CA THR A 22 -6.93 9.79 -2.01
C THR A 22 -6.66 9.78 -3.50
N VAL A 23 -6.41 8.59 -4.06
CA VAL A 23 -6.32 8.34 -5.49
C VAL A 23 -7.39 7.31 -5.87
N ASN A 24 -8.41 7.77 -6.58
CA ASN A 24 -9.52 6.95 -7.11
C ASN A 24 -9.31 6.47 -8.54
N PHE A 25 -8.27 6.94 -9.24
CA PHE A 25 -7.95 6.59 -10.64
C PHE A 25 -8.97 7.02 -11.70
N ASP A 26 -10.11 7.60 -11.31
CA ASP A 26 -11.26 7.91 -12.19
C ASP A 26 -10.93 8.86 -13.34
N ASP A 27 -10.11 9.87 -13.10
CA ASP A 27 -9.74 10.87 -14.13
C ASP A 27 -8.55 10.43 -15.00
N MET A 28 -8.04 9.21 -14.80
CA MET A 28 -6.85 8.72 -15.49
C MET A 28 -7.20 8.01 -16.80
N LYS A 29 -6.29 8.09 -17.77
CA LYS A 29 -6.47 7.48 -19.08
C LYS A 29 -6.42 5.95 -18.99
N ALA A 30 -7.46 5.28 -19.48
CA ALA A 30 -7.53 3.82 -19.54
C ALA A 30 -6.47 3.19 -20.49
N GLY A 31 -6.11 1.94 -20.23
CA GLY A 31 -5.19 1.11 -21.01
C GLY A 31 -3.70 1.42 -20.79
N VAL A 32 -3.36 2.36 -19.90
CA VAL A 32 -1.97 2.75 -19.60
C VAL A 32 -1.72 2.77 -18.08
N PRO A 33 -0.46 2.67 -17.63
CA PRO A 33 -0.13 2.85 -16.22
C PRO A 33 -0.55 4.24 -15.69
N PRO A 34 -0.92 4.36 -14.40
CA PRO A 34 -1.34 5.64 -13.83
C PRO A 34 -0.22 6.68 -13.85
N PRO A 35 -0.48 7.93 -14.31
CA PRO A 35 0.51 9.00 -14.25
C PRO A 35 0.91 9.30 -12.80
N GLY A 36 2.21 9.57 -12.57
CA GLY A 36 2.71 9.86 -11.23
C GLY A 36 2.84 8.63 -10.32
N TRP A 37 2.80 7.43 -10.92
CA TRP A 37 3.11 6.15 -10.27
C TRP A 37 4.24 5.44 -11.02
N THR A 38 4.93 4.55 -10.33
CA THR A 38 5.90 3.64 -10.94
C THR A 38 5.32 2.23 -10.92
N ALA A 39 5.13 1.66 -12.10
CA ALA A 39 4.77 0.26 -12.31
C ALA A 39 6.03 -0.58 -12.50
N ALA A 40 6.26 -1.56 -11.63
CA ALA A 40 7.46 -2.38 -11.60
C ALA A 40 7.18 -3.80 -11.07
N GLN A 41 8.24 -4.55 -10.83
CA GLN A 41 8.19 -5.85 -10.17
C GLN A 41 9.49 -6.12 -9.41
N THR A 42 9.38 -6.85 -8.32
CA THR A 42 10.51 -7.55 -7.70
C THR A 42 10.67 -8.91 -8.37
N GLY A 43 11.90 -9.33 -8.64
CA GLY A 43 12.18 -10.63 -9.25
C GLY A 43 11.92 -10.63 -10.77
N SER A 44 11.46 -11.77 -11.29
CA SER A 44 11.33 -12.04 -12.72
C SER A 44 9.88 -12.02 -13.21
N GLY A 45 9.70 -12.10 -14.53
CA GLY A 45 8.40 -12.10 -15.21
C GLY A 45 8.06 -10.75 -15.84
N THR A 46 6.78 -10.46 -16.00
CA THR A 46 6.28 -9.19 -16.55
C THR A 46 4.98 -8.79 -15.87
N ALA A 47 5.06 -7.86 -14.94
CA ALA A 47 3.90 -7.18 -14.38
C ALA A 47 3.22 -6.31 -15.45
N LYS A 48 1.89 -6.26 -15.40
CA LYS A 48 1.09 -5.39 -16.25
C LYS A 48 0.15 -4.58 -15.37
N TRP A 49 0.41 -3.29 -15.27
CA TRP A 49 -0.38 -2.34 -14.51
C TRP A 49 -1.04 -1.35 -15.45
N THR A 50 -2.36 -1.30 -15.46
CA THR A 50 -3.12 -0.39 -16.33
C THR A 50 -4.32 0.19 -15.60
N ILE A 51 -4.73 1.39 -15.99
CA ILE A 51 -6.04 1.92 -15.63
C ILE A 51 -7.09 1.23 -16.49
N GLU A 52 -8.14 0.70 -15.88
CA GLU A 52 -9.21 -0.02 -16.57
C GLU A 52 -10.57 0.43 -16.07
N LYS A 53 -11.61 0.24 -16.88
CA LYS A 53 -13.00 0.49 -16.44
C LYS A 53 -13.52 -0.69 -15.65
N ASP A 54 -14.28 -0.40 -14.61
CA ASP A 54 -15.06 -1.38 -13.87
C ASP A 54 -16.30 -0.72 -13.25
N ASP A 55 -17.48 -1.13 -13.70
CA ASP A 55 -18.75 -0.58 -13.22
C ASP A 55 -19.07 -1.00 -11.78
N SER A 56 -18.35 -1.98 -11.23
CA SER A 56 -18.45 -2.38 -9.82
C SER A 56 -17.50 -1.59 -8.90
N ALA A 57 -16.66 -0.72 -9.46
CA ALA A 57 -15.64 0.00 -8.71
C ALA A 57 -16.25 0.88 -7.59
N PRO A 58 -15.63 0.93 -6.40
CA PRO A 58 -16.11 1.74 -5.28
C PRO A 58 -16.24 3.23 -5.61
N SER A 59 -15.33 3.75 -6.44
CA SER A 59 -15.48 4.99 -7.20
C SER A 59 -15.38 4.71 -8.70
N LYS A 60 -16.12 5.49 -9.51
CA LYS A 60 -16.32 5.23 -10.93
C LYS A 60 -15.75 6.38 -11.77
N PRO A 61 -15.22 6.09 -12.97
CA PRO A 61 -15.40 4.85 -13.72
C PRO A 61 -14.22 3.88 -13.71
N ASN A 62 -13.09 4.21 -13.09
CA ASN A 62 -11.83 3.51 -13.36
C ASN A 62 -11.19 2.90 -12.10
N VAL A 63 -10.35 1.90 -12.34
CA VAL A 63 -9.56 1.19 -11.33
C VAL A 63 -8.12 1.04 -11.82
N LEU A 64 -7.18 0.88 -10.90
CA LEU A 64 -5.84 0.35 -11.22
C LEU A 64 -5.90 -1.17 -11.24
N LYS A 65 -5.52 -1.80 -12.35
CA LYS A 65 -5.50 -3.25 -12.51
C LYS A 65 -4.10 -3.80 -12.66
N GLN A 66 -3.79 -4.84 -11.91
CA GLN A 66 -2.69 -5.76 -12.21
C GLN A 66 -3.26 -6.95 -13.01
N SER A 67 -2.66 -7.29 -14.15
CA SER A 67 -3.06 -8.46 -14.96
C SER A 67 -1.89 -9.19 -15.63
N GLY A 68 -0.67 -8.98 -15.14
CA GLY A 68 0.55 -9.62 -15.66
C GLY A 68 1.06 -10.70 -14.73
N GLN A 69 2.03 -11.49 -15.18
CA GLN A 69 2.63 -12.56 -14.39
C GLN A 69 4.06 -12.22 -14.02
N ALA A 70 4.34 -12.00 -12.75
CA ALA A 70 5.70 -11.77 -12.24
C ALA A 70 5.85 -12.31 -10.82
N THR A 71 7.08 -12.48 -10.33
CA THR A 71 7.31 -12.97 -8.96
C THR A 71 6.51 -12.12 -7.97
N PHE A 72 6.77 -10.81 -7.94
CA PHE A 72 6.00 -9.86 -7.15
C PHE A 72 5.79 -8.53 -7.91
N PRO A 73 4.64 -8.35 -8.59
CA PRO A 73 4.25 -7.06 -9.15
C PRO A 73 4.15 -5.97 -8.07
N VAL A 74 4.68 -4.79 -8.37
CA VAL A 74 4.66 -3.61 -7.47
C VAL A 74 4.22 -2.38 -8.24
N CYS A 75 3.29 -1.59 -7.70
CA CYS A 75 2.95 -0.28 -8.25
C CYS A 75 2.88 0.75 -7.11
N PHE A 76 3.68 1.81 -7.17
CA PHE A 76 3.81 2.76 -6.06
C PHE A 76 3.70 4.22 -6.48
N LYS A 77 3.15 5.03 -5.58
CA LYS A 77 2.92 6.46 -5.81
C LYS A 77 4.22 7.23 -5.74
N ASN A 78 4.57 7.91 -6.84
CA ASN A 78 5.75 8.77 -6.88
C ASN A 78 5.53 10.00 -5.98
N GLY A 79 6.62 10.47 -5.38
CA GLY A 79 6.63 11.64 -4.50
C GLY A 79 6.27 11.37 -3.03
N THR A 80 5.75 10.18 -2.69
CA THR A 80 5.51 9.80 -1.30
C THR A 80 6.82 9.52 -0.56
N ASN A 81 6.91 9.91 0.71
CA ASN A 81 8.03 9.59 1.58
C ASN A 81 7.57 9.59 3.05
N ILE A 82 6.92 8.52 3.47
CA ILE A 82 6.20 8.45 4.75
C ILE A 82 6.99 7.58 5.72
N LYS A 83 7.31 8.15 6.88
CA LYS A 83 7.93 7.41 7.99
C LYS A 83 6.87 6.77 8.87
N ASP A 84 5.96 7.59 9.38
CA ASP A 84 4.85 7.20 10.23
C ASP A 84 3.55 7.72 9.61
N GLY A 85 2.49 6.91 9.66
CA GLY A 85 1.28 7.18 8.90
C GLY A 85 0.45 5.93 8.65
N PHE A 86 -0.24 5.93 7.52
CA PHE A 86 -0.96 4.76 7.04
C PHE A 86 -1.00 4.68 5.53
N VAL A 87 -1.29 3.49 5.03
CA VAL A 87 -1.74 3.26 3.66
C VAL A 87 -2.95 2.31 3.70
N GLU A 88 -3.94 2.62 2.88
CA GLU A 88 -5.18 1.87 2.73
C GLU A 88 -5.53 1.78 1.24
N VAL A 89 -6.15 0.68 0.85
CA VAL A 89 -6.69 0.53 -0.50
C VAL A 89 -7.94 -0.33 -0.46
N LYS A 90 -8.87 -0.06 -1.38
CA LYS A 90 -9.90 -1.03 -1.74
C LYS A 90 -9.37 -1.91 -2.85
N PHE A 91 -9.49 -3.22 -2.73
CA PHE A 91 -9.02 -4.14 -3.76
C PHE A 91 -10.04 -5.25 -4.03
N LYS A 92 -10.00 -5.77 -5.25
CA LYS A 92 -10.85 -6.88 -5.69
C LYS A 92 -9.95 -7.96 -6.32
N PRO A 93 -9.70 -9.08 -5.62
CA PRO A 93 -9.04 -10.24 -6.23
C PRO A 93 -10.00 -10.86 -7.26
N ILE A 94 -9.53 -11.20 -8.47
CA ILE A 94 -10.40 -11.62 -9.57
C ILE A 94 -10.06 -13.03 -10.06
N ALA A 95 -8.77 -13.32 -10.21
CA ALA A 95 -8.30 -14.58 -10.74
C ALA A 95 -6.83 -14.80 -10.42
N GLY A 96 -6.40 -16.06 -10.52
CA GLY A 96 -5.02 -16.49 -10.38
C GLY A 96 -4.99 -17.94 -9.90
N LYS A 97 -3.98 -18.70 -10.28
CA LYS A 97 -3.84 -20.13 -9.92
C LYS A 97 -2.79 -20.33 -8.85
N GLU A 98 -1.69 -19.59 -8.92
CA GLU A 98 -0.63 -19.66 -7.91
C GLU A 98 -0.92 -18.74 -6.72
N ASP A 99 -1.58 -17.62 -6.98
CA ASP A 99 -2.03 -16.68 -5.97
C ASP A 99 -3.20 -15.87 -6.51
N GLU A 100 -4.12 -15.49 -5.64
CA GLU A 100 -5.20 -14.57 -5.97
C GLU A 100 -5.27 -13.51 -4.86
N ALA A 101 -4.35 -12.54 -4.96
CA ALA A 101 -4.06 -11.63 -3.86
C ALA A 101 -3.84 -10.19 -4.27
N GLY A 102 -4.24 -9.30 -3.36
CA GLY A 102 -3.89 -7.89 -3.34
C GLY A 102 -3.18 -7.52 -2.03
N GLY A 103 -2.37 -6.47 -2.08
CA GLY A 103 -1.60 -6.02 -0.92
C GLY A 103 -1.23 -4.55 -0.96
N VAL A 104 -0.85 -4.05 0.21
CA VAL A 104 -0.33 -2.68 0.41
C VAL A 104 1.13 -2.72 0.86
N ILE A 105 1.94 -1.82 0.30
CA ILE A 105 3.36 -1.67 0.68
C ILE A 105 3.60 -0.33 1.36
N TRP A 106 4.53 -0.33 2.32
CA TRP A 106 4.96 0.87 3.02
C TRP A 106 6.47 0.85 3.26
N ARG A 107 7.01 2.05 3.50
CA ARG A 107 8.45 2.32 3.64
C ARG A 107 9.27 1.70 2.50
N LEU A 108 8.72 1.70 1.29
CA LEU A 108 9.42 1.22 0.10
C LEU A 108 10.62 2.13 -0.18
N GLN A 109 11.81 1.55 -0.09
CA GLN A 109 13.07 2.23 -0.44
C GLN A 109 13.32 2.11 -1.94
N ASP A 110 13.18 0.88 -2.43
CA ASP A 110 13.26 0.50 -3.84
C ASP A 110 12.43 -0.78 -4.08
N VAL A 111 12.36 -1.22 -5.33
CA VAL A 111 11.58 -2.40 -5.75
C VAL A 111 12.04 -3.73 -5.13
N ASN A 112 13.12 -3.75 -4.37
CA ASN A 112 13.68 -4.92 -3.69
C ASN A 112 13.68 -4.78 -2.15
N ASN A 113 13.22 -3.66 -1.60
CA ASN A 113 13.33 -3.34 -0.17
C ASN A 113 12.08 -2.59 0.35
N TYR A 114 11.14 -3.32 0.96
CA TYR A 114 9.87 -2.78 1.45
C TYR A 114 9.17 -3.72 2.44
N TYR A 115 8.19 -3.21 3.19
CA TYR A 115 7.21 -4.04 3.91
C TYR A 115 5.94 -4.24 3.07
N ILE A 116 5.24 -5.35 3.31
CA ILE A 116 4.02 -5.72 2.56
C ILE A 116 3.04 -6.46 3.47
N ALA A 117 1.77 -6.10 3.38
CA ALA A 117 0.64 -6.88 3.87
C ALA A 117 -0.16 -7.39 2.68
N ARG A 118 -0.48 -8.69 2.64
CA ARG A 118 -1.18 -9.38 1.55
C ARG A 118 -2.45 -10.03 2.09
N ALA A 119 -3.56 -9.82 1.40
CA ALA A 119 -4.78 -10.61 1.55
C ALA A 119 -4.95 -11.53 0.33
N ASN A 120 -5.28 -12.81 0.54
CA ASN A 120 -5.29 -13.83 -0.50
C ASN A 120 -6.58 -14.67 -0.44
N ALA A 121 -7.30 -14.75 -1.56
CA ALA A 121 -8.57 -15.47 -1.72
C ALA A 121 -8.42 -17.00 -1.77
N LEU A 122 -7.38 -17.52 -2.43
CA LEU A 122 -7.12 -18.97 -2.50
C LEU A 122 -6.77 -19.56 -1.14
N GLU A 123 -6.02 -18.81 -0.33
CA GLU A 123 -5.52 -19.28 0.96
C GLU A 123 -6.33 -18.79 2.17
N ASN A 124 -7.36 -17.94 1.97
CA ASN A 124 -8.17 -17.32 3.02
C ASN A 124 -7.34 -16.79 4.20
N ASN A 125 -6.40 -15.89 3.89
CA ASN A 125 -5.58 -15.26 4.91
C ASN A 125 -5.14 -13.84 4.60
N VAL A 126 -4.77 -13.17 5.68
CA VAL A 126 -3.94 -11.97 5.67
C VAL A 126 -2.56 -12.34 6.20
N THR A 127 -1.52 -11.82 5.56
CA THR A 127 -0.12 -12.13 5.85
C THR A 127 0.71 -10.85 5.81
N ILE A 128 1.73 -10.75 6.67
CA ILE A 128 2.69 -9.65 6.66
C ILE A 128 4.10 -10.16 6.40
N TYR A 129 4.85 -9.44 5.58
CA TYR A 129 6.21 -9.75 5.19
C TYR A 129 7.09 -8.50 5.23
N HIS A 130 8.39 -8.75 5.20
CA HIS A 130 9.33 -7.80 4.61
C HIS A 130 9.99 -8.42 3.37
N THR A 131 10.40 -7.58 2.44
CA THR A 131 11.23 -7.94 1.30
C THR A 131 12.55 -7.23 1.47
N ILE A 132 13.65 -7.97 1.55
CA ILE A 132 15.01 -7.42 1.66
C ILE A 132 15.84 -7.98 0.52
N LYS A 133 16.48 -7.12 -0.27
CA LYS A 133 17.27 -7.52 -1.45
C LYS A 133 16.49 -8.47 -2.36
N GLY A 134 15.20 -8.20 -2.56
CA GLY A 134 14.30 -8.98 -3.41
C GLY A 134 13.78 -10.28 -2.79
N LYS A 135 14.24 -10.65 -1.59
CA LYS A 135 13.78 -11.85 -0.88
C LYS A 135 12.67 -11.49 0.11
N ARG A 136 11.45 -11.95 -0.20
CA ARG A 136 10.29 -11.84 0.70
C ARG A 136 10.36 -12.89 1.81
N THR A 137 10.15 -12.48 3.07
CA THR A 137 10.12 -13.37 4.24
C THR A 137 8.85 -13.14 5.04
N GLU A 138 8.07 -14.20 5.25
CA GLU A 138 6.84 -14.16 6.04
C GLU A 138 7.14 -13.95 7.52
N LYS A 139 6.27 -13.20 8.19
CA LYS A 139 6.44 -12.86 9.61
C LYS A 139 5.26 -13.26 10.44
N LYS A 140 4.05 -12.93 9.98
CA LYS A 140 2.81 -13.35 10.61
C LYS A 140 1.74 -13.64 9.56
N ARG A 141 0.80 -14.49 9.94
CA ARG A 141 -0.34 -14.95 9.15
C ARG A 141 -1.55 -15.07 10.06
N THR A 142 -2.70 -14.62 9.57
CA THR A 142 -3.99 -14.75 10.25
C THR A 142 -5.02 -15.25 9.25
N LYS A 143 -5.82 -16.24 9.64
CA LYS A 143 -6.95 -16.70 8.83
C LYS A 143 -8.00 -15.60 8.74
N MET A 144 -8.35 -15.20 7.54
CA MET A 144 -9.38 -14.20 7.22
C MET A 144 -10.03 -14.65 5.92
N GLU A 145 -11.36 -14.69 5.88
CA GLU A 145 -12.06 -14.98 4.63
C GLU A 145 -11.85 -13.84 3.63
N VAL A 146 -11.39 -14.18 2.43
CA VAL A 146 -11.16 -13.22 1.34
C VAL A 146 -11.92 -13.76 0.13
N SER A 147 -12.93 -13.03 -0.32
CA SER A 147 -13.83 -13.49 -1.38
C SER A 147 -13.30 -13.05 -2.75
N SER A 148 -13.14 -14.01 -3.66
CA SER A 148 -12.87 -13.73 -5.07
C SER A 148 -14.02 -12.94 -5.70
N GLY A 149 -13.69 -11.96 -6.53
CA GLY A 149 -14.62 -11.09 -7.24
C GLY A 149 -15.32 -10.02 -6.37
N ALA A 150 -14.98 -9.91 -5.09
CA ALA A 150 -15.57 -8.94 -4.16
C ALA A 150 -14.58 -7.83 -3.78
N TRP A 151 -15.10 -6.63 -3.54
CA TRP A 151 -14.31 -5.51 -3.03
C TRP A 151 -14.07 -5.64 -1.53
N HIS A 152 -12.81 -5.54 -1.14
CA HIS A 152 -12.33 -5.59 0.24
C HIS A 152 -11.50 -4.34 0.57
N VAL A 153 -11.34 -4.04 1.86
CA VAL A 153 -10.47 -2.96 2.36
C VAL A 153 -9.27 -3.58 3.06
N LEU A 154 -8.06 -3.19 2.63
CA LEU A 154 -6.81 -3.54 3.32
C LEU A 154 -6.08 -2.28 3.75
N ARG A 155 -5.75 -2.21 5.03
CA ARG A 155 -5.08 -1.06 5.65
C ARG A 155 -3.90 -1.52 6.49
N VAL A 156 -2.85 -0.71 6.50
CA VAL A 156 -1.80 -0.77 7.53
C VAL A 156 -1.56 0.62 8.13
N ASP A 157 -1.69 0.73 9.44
CA ASP A 157 -1.14 1.84 10.21
C ASP A 157 0.27 1.47 10.66
N PHE A 158 1.22 2.40 10.50
CA PHE A 158 2.61 2.17 10.85
C PHE A 158 3.19 3.38 11.59
N LYS A 159 3.74 3.15 12.77
CA LYS A 159 4.33 4.17 13.63
C LYS A 159 5.58 3.64 14.32
N SER A 160 6.70 4.33 14.17
CA SER A 160 8.00 3.88 14.68
C SER A 160 8.36 2.49 14.15
N ASN A 161 8.37 1.45 14.98
CA ASN A 161 8.58 0.07 14.56
C ASN A 161 7.31 -0.78 14.65
N HIS A 162 6.17 -0.21 15.06
CA HIS A 162 4.91 -0.94 15.27
C HIS A 162 3.97 -0.79 14.07
N PHE A 163 3.46 -1.92 13.58
CA PHE A 163 2.54 -2.00 12.45
C PHE A 163 1.25 -2.71 12.85
N THR A 164 0.10 -2.16 12.44
CA THR A 164 -1.23 -2.75 12.63
C THR A 164 -1.92 -2.92 11.28
N VAL A 165 -2.17 -4.15 10.87
CA VAL A 165 -2.91 -4.48 9.64
C VAL A 165 -4.37 -4.72 9.98
N THR A 166 -5.25 -4.05 9.25
CA THR A 166 -6.70 -4.20 9.32
C THR A 166 -7.23 -4.65 7.97
N PHE A 167 -8.12 -5.64 7.99
CA PHE A 167 -8.79 -6.17 6.81
C PHE A 167 -10.31 -6.13 7.03
N ASP A 168 -11.04 -5.46 6.13
CA ASP A 168 -12.48 -5.20 6.24
C ASP A 168 -12.88 -4.66 7.63
N GLY A 169 -12.13 -3.66 8.11
CA GLY A 169 -12.37 -3.02 9.41
C GLY A 169 -12.00 -3.86 10.64
N ARG A 170 -11.55 -5.11 10.47
CA ARG A 170 -11.12 -5.99 11.57
C ARG A 170 -9.61 -6.08 11.67
N LYS A 171 -9.07 -5.94 12.88
CA LYS A 171 -7.63 -6.12 13.12
C LYS A 171 -7.21 -7.54 12.77
N ALA A 172 -6.27 -7.66 11.83
CA ALA A 172 -5.77 -8.94 11.34
C ALA A 172 -4.40 -9.30 11.96
N ILE A 173 -3.47 -8.34 11.99
CA ILE A 173 -2.09 -8.57 12.44
C ILE A 173 -1.56 -7.34 13.17
N GLU A 174 -0.79 -7.54 14.23
CA GLU A 174 0.13 -6.56 14.79
C GLU A 174 1.55 -7.10 14.72
N TRP A 175 2.52 -6.26 14.36
CA TRP A 175 3.92 -6.68 14.23
C TRP A 175 4.89 -5.52 14.50
N ASP A 176 5.89 -5.78 15.34
CA ASP A 176 7.02 -4.89 15.57
C ASP A 176 8.23 -5.30 14.71
N ASP A 177 8.81 -4.35 13.97
CA ASP A 177 10.01 -4.56 13.17
C ASP A 177 10.82 -3.28 12.93
N ASP A 178 12.14 -3.41 13.01
CA ASP A 178 13.11 -2.33 12.91
C ASP A 178 13.99 -2.39 11.65
N THR A 179 13.62 -3.20 10.65
CA THR A 179 14.37 -3.37 9.39
C THR A 179 14.48 -2.07 8.61
N PHE A 180 13.34 -1.45 8.25
CA PHE A 180 13.29 -0.21 7.47
C PHE A 180 12.99 0.98 8.38
N LYS A 181 14.08 1.64 8.82
CA LYS A 181 14.03 2.80 9.70
C LYS A 181 13.86 4.13 8.97
N ALA A 182 14.11 4.20 7.67
CA ALA A 182 13.84 5.40 6.90
C ALA A 182 12.35 5.54 6.54
N ALA A 183 11.94 6.76 6.19
CA ALA A 183 10.73 6.98 5.44
C ALA A 183 10.82 6.28 4.07
N GLY A 184 9.68 6.02 3.43
CA GLY A 184 9.69 5.50 2.07
C GLY A 184 8.36 5.64 1.37
N LYS A 185 8.29 5.11 0.15
CA LYS A 185 7.09 5.18 -0.68
C LYS A 185 6.01 4.22 -0.20
N VAL A 186 4.79 4.50 -0.60
CA VAL A 186 3.61 3.63 -0.41
C VAL A 186 3.01 3.22 -1.76
N GLY A 187 2.31 2.09 -1.78
CA GLY A 187 1.74 1.55 -3.02
C GLY A 187 0.98 0.26 -2.82
N VAL A 188 0.75 -0.44 -3.93
CA VAL A 188 0.05 -1.71 -4.02
C VAL A 188 0.92 -2.81 -4.62
N TRP A 189 0.48 -4.05 -4.42
CA TRP A 189 1.29 -5.24 -4.68
C TRP A 189 0.41 -6.45 -4.99
N THR A 190 0.89 -7.35 -5.85
CA THR A 190 0.30 -8.69 -6.05
C THR A 190 1.39 -9.77 -6.11
N LYS A 191 1.02 -11.04 -6.32
CA LYS A 191 1.96 -12.16 -6.46
C LYS A 191 1.65 -12.99 -7.70
N ALA A 192 2.70 -13.49 -8.33
CA ALA A 192 2.59 -14.47 -9.41
C ALA A 192 1.62 -14.01 -10.52
N ASP A 193 0.56 -14.78 -10.74
CA ASP A 193 -0.47 -14.59 -11.76
C ASP A 193 -1.77 -13.95 -11.23
N SER A 194 -1.75 -13.35 -10.03
CA SER A 194 -2.89 -12.65 -9.45
C SER A 194 -3.37 -11.51 -10.34
N VAL A 195 -4.57 -11.65 -10.89
CA VAL A 195 -5.34 -10.55 -11.46
C VAL A 195 -6.09 -9.86 -10.34
N THR A 196 -5.82 -8.58 -10.11
CA THR A 196 -6.41 -7.82 -9.01
C THR A 196 -6.64 -6.37 -9.43
N GLU A 197 -7.79 -5.84 -9.05
CA GLU A 197 -8.16 -4.44 -9.23
C GLU A 197 -8.05 -3.69 -7.90
N PHE A 198 -7.66 -2.43 -7.98
CA PHE A 198 -7.41 -1.53 -6.86
C PHE A 198 -8.09 -0.20 -7.11
N ASP A 199 -8.69 0.35 -6.06
CA ASP A 199 -9.39 1.63 -6.10
C ASP A 199 -9.32 2.31 -4.73
N ASN A 200 -9.58 3.62 -4.69
CA ASN A 200 -9.56 4.44 -3.48
C ASN A 200 -8.30 4.18 -2.65
N PHE A 201 -7.13 4.39 -3.25
CA PHE A 201 -5.85 4.31 -2.56
C PHE A 201 -5.67 5.55 -1.68
N VAL A 202 -5.63 5.36 -0.36
CA VAL A 202 -5.56 6.44 0.63
C VAL A 202 -4.29 6.34 1.45
N TYR A 203 -3.63 7.48 1.68
CA TYR A 203 -2.46 7.55 2.55
C TYR A 203 -2.37 8.88 3.29
N ALA A 204 -1.69 8.89 4.43
CA ALA A 204 -1.32 10.11 5.14
C ALA A 204 -0.07 9.89 5.98
N SER A 205 0.73 10.94 6.18
CA SER A 205 1.70 10.99 7.27
C SER A 205 1.02 11.39 8.58
N LYS A 206 1.51 10.85 9.70
CA LYS A 206 1.05 11.18 11.06
C LYS A 206 2.19 11.74 11.90
#